data_AF-A0A949E592-F1
#
_entry.id   AF-A0A949E592-F1
#
_cell.length_a   1.000
_cell.length_b   1.000
_cell.length_c   1.000
_cell.angle_alpha   90.00
_cell.angle_beta   90.00
_cell.angle_gamma   90.00
#
_symmetry.space_group_name_H-M   'P 1'
#
loop_
_entity.id
_entity.type
_entity.pdbx_description
1 polymer ?
#
loop_
_entity_poly.entity_id
_entity_poly.type
_entity_poly.pdbx_seq_one_letter_code
_entity_poly.pdbx_strand_id
1 'polypeptide(L)'
;MSGEGSYIYCIIGSDKETKCVSPAIGGHGNEVCGIAYQDIAAVISASPVTKYSISRENTMAHQKILEELMKDSTILPVRFGNVASAKNGMPADERIREEVLKARYDE
;
A
#
# COMPACT_ATOMS: atom_id res chain seq x y z
N MET A 1 -1.08 12.78 -1.53
CA MET A 1 -0.50 12.40 -0.23
C MET A 1 0.96 12.82 -0.25
N SER A 2 1.45 13.61 0.71
CA SER A 2 2.85 14.07 0.71
C SER A 2 3.51 13.67 2.02
N GLY A 3 3.92 12.40 2.12
CA GLY A 3 4.65 11.84 3.24
C GLY A 3 5.98 11.26 2.77
N GLU A 4 6.99 11.27 3.64
CA GLU A 4 8.34 10.77 3.34
C GLU A 4 8.34 9.28 2.93
N GLY A 5 7.31 8.51 3.28
CA GLY A 5 7.10 7.14 2.84
C GLY A 5 5.64 6.70 2.69
N SER A 6 5.49 5.54 2.06
CA SER A 6 4.22 4.86 1.78
C SER A 6 4.37 3.37 2.05
N TYR A 7 3.55 2.83 2.95
CA TYR A 7 3.50 1.40 3.26
C TYR A 7 2.62 0.69 2.22
N ILE A 8 3.08 -0.47 1.71
CA ILE A 8 2.40 -1.25 0.66
C ILE A 8 1.76 -2.50 1.28
N TYR A 9 0.45 -2.67 1.11
CA TYR A 9 -0.31 -3.83 1.62
C TYR A 9 -0.44 -4.93 0.58
N CYS A 10 -0.99 -4.61 -0.59
CA CYS A 10 -1.25 -5.54 -1.68
C CYS A 10 -1.41 -4.82 -3.00
N ILE A 11 -1.48 -5.60 -4.08
CA ILE A 11 -1.93 -5.16 -5.40
C ILE A 11 -3.31 -5.80 -5.65
N ILE A 12 -4.22 -5.04 -6.25
CA ILE A 12 -5.57 -5.51 -6.59
C ILE A 12 -5.90 -5.15 -8.04
N GLY A 13 -6.83 -5.86 -8.66
CA GLY A 13 -7.43 -5.45 -9.93
C GLY A 13 -8.39 -4.29 -9.72
N SER A 14 -8.07 -3.10 -10.23
CA SER A 14 -8.95 -1.93 -10.19
C SER A 14 -8.47 -0.85 -11.16
N ASP A 15 -9.39 -0.28 -11.94
CA ASP A 15 -9.15 0.88 -12.80
C ASP A 15 -9.42 2.22 -12.11
N LYS A 16 -9.76 2.20 -10.82
CA LYS A 16 -10.16 3.37 -10.02
C LYS A 16 -9.42 3.44 -8.70
N GLU A 17 -9.33 4.64 -8.15
CA GLU A 17 -8.91 4.83 -6.76
C GLU A 17 -9.82 4.01 -5.84
N THR A 18 -9.20 3.12 -5.07
CA THR A 18 -9.90 2.14 -4.23
C THR A 18 -10.42 2.81 -2.96
N LYS A 19 -11.58 2.34 -2.49
CA LYS A 19 -12.18 2.76 -1.21
C LYS A 19 -11.13 2.76 -0.11
N CYS A 20 -11.11 3.83 0.68
CA CYS A 20 -10.17 3.91 1.78
C CYS A 20 -10.62 3.02 2.95
N VAL A 21 -9.75 2.13 3.39
CA VAL A 21 -9.97 1.21 4.53
C VAL A 21 -9.17 1.71 5.74
N SER A 22 -9.70 1.53 6.95
CA SER A 22 -9.03 1.92 8.19
C SER A 22 -9.23 0.87 9.29
N PRO A 23 -8.33 0.78 10.28
CA PRO A 23 -7.13 1.61 10.50
C PRO A 23 -5.88 1.08 9.77
N ALA A 24 -5.04 2.00 9.29
CA ALA A 24 -3.71 1.68 8.77
C ALA A 24 -2.76 1.16 9.86
N ILE A 25 -1.67 0.51 9.43
CA ILE A 25 -0.59 0.06 10.31
C ILE A 25 0.06 1.23 11.07
N GLY A 26 0.45 0.99 12.33
CA GLY A 26 1.10 2.00 13.19
C GLY A 26 0.13 2.98 13.86
N GLY A 27 -1.18 2.83 13.68
CA GLY A 27 -2.19 3.58 14.44
C GLY A 27 -2.20 5.09 14.14
N HIS A 28 -1.56 5.53 13.06
CA HIS A 28 -1.40 6.96 12.74
C HIS A 28 -2.68 7.64 12.22
N GLY A 29 -3.83 6.95 12.20
CA GLY A 29 -5.08 7.49 11.66
C GLY A 29 -5.05 7.74 10.15
N ASN A 30 -4.00 7.28 9.46
CA ASN A 30 -3.89 7.39 8.01
C ASN A 30 -4.90 6.47 7.33
N GLU A 31 -5.48 6.95 6.25
CA GLU A 31 -6.34 6.16 5.38
C GLU A 31 -5.51 5.25 4.49
N VAL A 32 -5.98 4.01 4.29
CA VAL A 32 -5.40 3.07 3.33
C VAL A 32 -6.13 3.24 2.01
N CYS A 33 -5.49 3.80 0.99
CA CYS A 33 -6.13 4.10 -0.30
C CYS A 33 -5.36 3.44 -1.46
N GLY A 34 -6.03 3.26 -2.60
CA GLY A 34 -5.44 2.65 -3.79
C GLY A 34 -4.87 3.68 -4.76
N ILE A 35 -3.63 3.45 -5.26
CA ILE A 35 -3.06 4.19 -6.39
C ILE A 35 -3.10 3.32 -7.65
N ALA A 36 -3.73 3.82 -8.70
CA ALA A 36 -4.02 3.03 -9.89
C ALA A 36 -3.00 3.21 -11.04
N TYR A 37 -2.80 2.14 -11.79
CA TYR A 37 -2.15 2.13 -13.09
C TYR A 37 -2.85 1.10 -13.98
N GLN A 38 -3.47 1.57 -15.07
CA GLN A 38 -4.30 0.74 -15.95
C GLN A 38 -5.42 0.04 -15.16
N ASP A 39 -5.47 -1.29 -15.17
CA ASP A 39 -6.46 -2.13 -14.50
C ASP A 39 -5.98 -2.73 -13.17
N ILE A 40 -4.84 -2.25 -12.64
CA ILE A 40 -4.34 -2.64 -11.32
C ILE A 40 -4.11 -1.43 -10.41
N ALA A 41 -4.20 -1.65 -9.10
CA ALA A 41 -3.91 -0.64 -8.10
C ALA A 41 -3.06 -1.21 -6.95
N ALA A 42 -2.10 -0.43 -6.46
CA ALA A 42 -1.40 -0.72 -5.22
C ALA A 42 -2.16 -0.10 -4.06
N VAL A 43 -2.45 -0.90 -3.04
CA VAL A 43 -3.11 -0.44 -1.81
C VAL A 43 -2.06 0.00 -0.82
N ILE A 44 -2.10 1.29 -0.46
CA ILE A 44 -1.04 1.96 0.30
C ILE A 44 -1.60 2.84 1.42
N SER A 45 -0.77 3.16 2.41
CA SER A 45 -1.05 4.23 3.38
C SER A 45 0.20 5.06 3.63
N ALA A 46 0.01 6.35 3.91
CA ALA A 46 1.10 7.20 4.37
C ALA A 46 1.77 6.58 5.61
N SER A 47 3.10 6.59 5.63
CA SER A 47 3.88 5.91 6.65
C SER A 47 5.27 6.55 6.79
N PRO A 48 5.83 6.66 8.01
CA PRO A 48 7.23 7.03 8.16
C PRO A 48 8.15 6.02 7.47
N VAL A 49 9.31 6.46 6.96
CA VAL A 49 10.34 5.58 6.40
C VAL A 49 11.06 4.85 7.54
N THR A 50 10.40 3.84 8.09
CA THR A 50 10.88 3.08 9.25
C THR A 50 10.71 1.58 9.05
N LYS A 51 11.46 0.80 9.83
CA LYS A 51 11.24 -0.64 9.94
C LYS A 51 10.16 -0.89 10.97
N TYR A 52 9.01 -1.38 10.52
CA TYR A 52 7.97 -1.88 11.41
C TYR A 52 8.46 -3.16 12.10
N SER A 53 8.32 -3.21 13.43
CA SER A 53 8.58 -4.43 14.18
C SER A 53 7.55 -5.50 13.81
N ILE A 54 7.98 -6.77 13.80
CA ILE A 54 7.10 -7.93 13.62
C ILE A 54 6.38 -8.20 14.95
N SER A 55 5.58 -7.24 15.38
CA SER A 55 4.71 -7.36 16.55
C SER A 55 3.36 -7.92 16.14
N ARG A 56 2.66 -8.58 17.09
CA ARG A 56 1.28 -9.05 16.87
C ARG A 56 0.36 -7.93 16.42
N GLU A 57 0.49 -6.74 16.99
CA GLU A 57 -0.32 -5.57 16.64
C GLU A 57 -0.12 -5.18 15.17
N ASN A 58 1.12 -5.03 14.74
CA ASN A 58 1.44 -4.59 13.38
C ASN A 58 1.04 -5.63 12.32
N THR A 59 1.35 -6.91 12.58
CA THR A 59 1.01 -7.99 11.62
C THR A 59 -0.49 -8.20 11.53
N MET A 60 -1.23 -8.10 12.64
CA MET A 60 -2.69 -8.16 12.63
C MET A 60 -3.31 -6.95 11.90
N ALA A 61 -2.78 -5.74 12.07
CA ALA A 61 -3.26 -4.56 11.36
C ALA A 61 -3.09 -4.74 9.84
N HIS A 62 -1.91 -5.18 9.39
CA HIS A 62 -1.66 -5.50 7.99
C HIS A 62 -2.61 -6.60 7.48
N GLN A 63 -2.76 -7.70 8.22
CA GLN A 63 -3.63 -8.82 7.84
C GLN A 63 -5.10 -8.40 7.73
N LYS A 64 -5.62 -7.58 8.65
CA LYS A 64 -7.01 -7.10 8.61
C LYS A 64 -7.33 -6.29 7.36
N ILE A 65 -6.38 -5.48 6.89
CA ILE A 65 -6.54 -4.75 5.63
C ILE A 65 -6.67 -5.72 4.46
N LEU A 66 -5.81 -6.75 4.41
CA LEU A 66 -5.89 -7.78 3.37
C LEU A 66 -7.24 -8.51 3.42
N GLU A 67 -7.69 -8.93 4.60
CA GLU A 67 -8.97 -9.61 4.79
C GLU A 67 -10.17 -8.77 4.36
N GLU A 68 -10.15 -7.46 4.61
CA GLU A 68 -11.22 -6.57 4.17
C GLU A 68 -11.29 -6.48 2.64
N LEU A 69 -10.13 -6.31 1.98
CA LEU A 69 -10.05 -6.19 0.52
C LEU A 69 -10.40 -7.50 -0.19
N MET A 70 -10.08 -8.64 0.42
CA MET A 70 -10.44 -9.97 -0.10
C MET A 70 -11.95 -10.19 -0.22
N LYS A 71 -12.78 -9.45 0.53
CA LYS A 71 -14.25 -9.59 0.44
C LYS A 71 -14.80 -9.17 -0.92
N ASP A 72 -14.19 -8.15 -1.51
CA ASP A 72 -14.70 -7.48 -2.71
C ASP A 72 -13.74 -7.59 -3.91
N SER A 73 -12.53 -8.17 -3.74
CA SER A 73 -11.50 -8.17 -4.78
C SER A 73 -10.54 -9.37 -4.68
N THR A 74 -10.00 -9.78 -5.83
CA THR A 74 -8.81 -10.64 -5.87
C THR A 74 -7.59 -9.80 -5.55
N ILE A 75 -6.74 -10.28 -4.63
CA ILE A 75 -5.56 -9.54 -4.18
C ILE A 75 -4.28 -10.35 -4.38
N LEU A 76 -3.19 -9.66 -4.71
CA LEU A 76 -1.82 -10.15 -4.64
C LEU A 76 -1.17 -9.56 -3.37
N PRO A 77 -1.06 -10.35 -2.29
CA PRO A 77 -0.55 -9.84 -1.01
C PRO A 77 0.95 -9.54 -1.11
N VAL A 78 1.34 -8.36 -0.61
CA VAL A 78 2.74 -7.99 -0.45
C VAL A 78 3.21 -8.40 0.95
N ARG A 79 4.46 -8.85 1.07
CA ARG A 79 5.04 -9.21 2.36
C ARG A 79 4.92 -8.05 3.36
N PHE A 80 4.65 -8.37 4.63
CA PHE A 80 4.69 -7.39 5.72
C PHE A 80 6.00 -6.59 5.76
N GLY A 81 5.90 -5.28 6.04
CA GLY A 81 7.03 -4.39 6.30
C GLY A 81 7.58 -3.65 5.08
N ASN A 82 6.89 -3.67 3.93
CA ASN A 82 7.32 -2.96 2.73
C ASN A 82 6.90 -1.49 2.77
N VAL A 83 7.89 -0.60 2.86
CA VAL A 83 7.70 0.86 2.82
C VAL A 83 8.55 1.44 1.69
N ALA A 84 7.91 2.11 0.74
CA ALA A 84 8.61 2.94 -0.23
C ALA A 84 8.91 4.32 0.39
N SER A 85 10.07 4.89 0.09
CA SER A 85 10.44 6.25 0.49
C SER A 85 10.43 7.20 -0.71
N ALA A 86 10.26 8.50 -0.49
CA ALA A 86 10.56 9.48 -1.52
C ALA A 86 12.05 9.39 -1.92
N LYS A 87 12.37 9.60 -3.19
CA LYS A 87 13.76 9.57 -3.69
C LYS A 87 13.91 10.49 -4.90
N ASN A 88 15.01 11.26 -4.95
CA ASN A 88 15.33 12.15 -6.07
C ASN A 88 14.20 13.13 -6.46
N GLY A 89 13.44 13.63 -5.47
CA GLY A 89 12.30 14.52 -5.70
C GLY A 89 11.00 13.83 -6.13
N MET A 90 11.01 12.51 -6.35
CA MET A 90 9.81 11.73 -6.63
C MET A 90 9.16 11.26 -5.32
N PRO A 91 7.86 11.55 -5.10
CA PRO A 91 7.08 11.04 -3.98
C PRO A 91 7.03 9.50 -3.90
N ALA A 92 6.80 8.96 -2.70
CA ALA A 92 6.81 7.53 -2.47
C ALA A 92 5.67 6.78 -3.21
N ASP A 93 4.48 7.37 -3.27
CA ASP A 93 3.34 6.86 -4.03
C ASP A 93 3.60 6.85 -5.55
N GLU A 94 4.18 7.93 -6.09
CA GLU A 94 4.57 7.98 -7.50
C GLU A 94 5.65 6.94 -7.84
N ARG A 95 6.63 6.72 -6.95
CA ARG A 95 7.59 5.63 -7.09
C ARG A 95 6.94 4.26 -7.11
N ILE A 96 5.96 4.00 -6.25
CA ILE A 96 5.23 2.73 -6.26
C ILE A 96 4.51 2.54 -7.60
N ARG A 97 3.87 3.59 -8.12
CA ARG A 97 3.21 3.54 -9.42
C ARG A 97 4.19 3.19 -10.55
N GLU A 98 5.34 3.85 -10.61
CA GLU A 98 6.31 3.66 -11.69
C GLU A 98 7.10 2.34 -11.55
N GLU A 99 7.60 2.03 -10.35
CA GLU A 99 8.53 0.92 -10.12
C GLU A 99 7.85 -0.40 -9.78
N VAL A 100 6.64 -0.38 -9.21
CA VAL A 100 5.90 -1.60 -8.82
C VAL A 100 4.81 -1.92 -9.82
N LEU A 101 3.94 -0.96 -10.16
CA LEU A 101 2.80 -1.24 -11.04
C LEU A 101 3.20 -1.22 -12.52
N LYS A 102 3.80 -0.12 -12.97
CA LYS A 102 4.09 0.08 -14.39
C LYS A 102 5.26 -0.76 -14.90
N ALA A 103 6.38 -0.78 -14.17
CA ALA A 103 7.56 -1.53 -14.58
C ALA A 103 7.37 -3.05 -14.60
N ARG A 104 6.36 -3.56 -13.87
CA ARG A 104 6.10 -4.99 -13.70
C ARG A 104 4.72 -5.42 -14.19
N TYR A 105 4.09 -4.58 -15.02
CA TYR A 105 2.70 -4.76 -15.43
C TYR A 105 2.49 -6.06 -16.24
N ASP A 106 3.47 -6.41 -17.07
CA ASP A 106 3.44 -7.59 -17.96
C ASP A 106 4.08 -8.86 -17.34
N GLU A 107 4.42 -8.84 -16.04
CA GLU A 107 4.93 -10.02 -15.30
C GLU A 107 3.81 -10.99 -14.90
#